data_AF-A0A2K8GKY7-F1
#
_entry.id   AF-A0A2K8GKY7-F1
#
_cell.length_a   1.000
_cell.length_b   1.000
_cell.length_c   1.000
_cell.angle_alpha   90.00
_cell.angle_beta   90.00
_cell.angle_gamma   90.00
#
_symmetry.space_group_name_H-M   'P 1'
#
loop_
_entity.id
_entity.type
_entity.pdbx_description
1 polymer ?
#
loop_
_entity_poly.entity_id
_entity_poly.type
_entity_poly.pdbx_seq_one_letter_code
_entity_poly.pdbx_strand_id
1 'polypeptide(L)'
;MYMSFDLLIALLLSLRCESFYREIKETKRLCIGVMALYQEGPLREKARKMLSLIEEEPPRFNVYDMWQVDASIFVKLISLITSLVVTLLQFAFL
;
A
#
# COMPACT_ATOMS: atom_id res chain seq x y z
N MET A 1 -15.43 -22.64 0.85
CA MET A 1 -14.18 -22.81 1.62
C MET A 1 -13.02 -22.10 0.94
N TYR A 2 -12.67 -22.39 -0.32
CA TYR A 2 -11.60 -21.70 -1.06
C TYR A 2 -11.75 -20.17 -1.12
N MET A 3 -12.93 -19.68 -1.50
CA MET A 3 -13.22 -18.24 -1.60
C MET A 3 -12.99 -17.45 -0.29
N SER A 4 -13.14 -18.10 0.87
CA SER A 4 -12.91 -17.48 2.18
C SER A 4 -11.41 -17.35 2.50
N PHE A 5 -10.60 -18.31 2.06
CA PHE A 5 -9.14 -18.24 2.19
C PHE A 5 -8.55 -17.18 1.26
N ASP A 6 -9.05 -17.08 0.02
CA ASP A 6 -8.62 -16.04 -0.92
C ASP A 6 -8.91 -14.63 -0.37
N LEU A 7 -10.07 -14.44 0.26
CA LEU A 7 -10.42 -13.18 0.93
C LEU A 7 -9.51 -12.86 2.12
N LEU A 8 -9.17 -13.87 2.92
CA LEU A 8 -8.24 -13.73 4.05
C LEU A 8 -6.83 -13.34 3.59
N ILE A 9 -6.35 -13.96 2.51
CA ILE A 9 -5.04 -13.65 1.94
C ILE A 9 -5.03 -12.23 1.38
N ALA A 10 -6.08 -11.82 0.66
CA ALA A 10 -6.22 -10.47 0.13
C ALA A 10 -6.23 -9.42 1.25
N LEU A 11 -6.96 -9.68 2.35
CA LEU A 11 -7.03 -8.81 3.52
C LEU A 11 -5.69 -8.69 4.25
N LEU A 12 -4.98 -9.80 4.44
CA LEU A 12 -3.65 -9.77 5.07
C LEU A 12 -2.63 -9.03 4.19
N LEU A 13 -2.69 -9.22 2.87
CA LEU A 13 -1.81 -8.55 1.92
C LEU A 13 -2.05 -7.04 1.92
N SER A 14 -3.32 -6.59 1.90
CA SER A 14 -3.65 -5.17 1.92
C SER A 14 -3.20 -4.49 3.22
N LEU A 15 -3.42 -5.14 4.37
CA LEU A 15 -2.98 -4.61 5.68
C LEU A 15 -1.45 -4.47 5.74
N ARG A 16 -0.71 -5.44 5.22
CA ARG A 16 0.76 -5.39 5.18
C ARG A 16 1.26 -4.30 4.23
N CYS A 17 0.63 -4.13 3.07
CA CYS A 17 0.98 -3.07 2.14
C CYS A 17 0.73 -1.68 2.72
N GLU A 18 -0.39 -1.47 3.41
CA GLU A 18 -0.68 -0.19 4.08
C GLU A 18 0.34 0.12 5.18
N SER A 19 0.69 -0.88 6.00
CA SER A 19 1.74 -0.74 7.02
C SER A 19 3.08 -0.35 6.38
N PHE A 20 3.48 -1.03 5.30
CA PHE A 20 4.72 -0.76 4.59
C PHE A 20 4.74 0.65 3.99
N TYR A 21 3.65 1.09 3.36
CA TYR A 21 3.55 2.44 2.81
C TYR A 21 3.62 3.52 3.89
N ARG A 22 2.99 3.26 5.04
CA ARG A 22 3.05 4.17 6.20
C ARG A 22 4.49 4.30 6.71
N GLU A 23 5.21 3.19 6.80
CA GLU A 23 6.59 3.13 7.27
C GLU A 23 7.56 3.85 6.30
N ILE A 24 7.34 3.74 4.99
CA ILE A 24 8.08 4.53 3.98
C ILE A 24 7.82 6.03 4.15
N LYS A 25 6.56 6.43 4.40
CA LYS A 25 6.20 7.83 4.62
C LYS A 25 6.79 8.39 5.91
N GLU A 26 6.94 7.56 6.95
CA GLU A 26 7.68 7.93 8.16
C GLU A 26 9.18 8.03 7.91
N THR A 27 9.76 7.08 7.18
CA THR A 27 11.17 7.10 6.77
C THR A 27 11.52 8.35 5.96
N LYS A 28 10.64 8.77 5.04
CA LYS A 28 10.77 10.04 4.31
C LYS A 28 10.83 11.23 5.26
N ARG A 29 9.93 11.29 6.24
CA ARG A 29 9.90 12.37 7.25
C ARG A 29 11.15 12.37 8.13
N LEU A 30 11.63 11.20 8.53
CA LEU A 30 12.87 11.05 9.29
C LEU A 30 14.09 11.51 8.48
N CYS A 31 14.19 11.15 7.19
CA CYS A 31 15.27 11.63 6.33
C CYS A 31 15.27 13.16 6.20
N ILE A 32 14.08 13.78 6.04
CA ILE A 32 13.95 15.25 6.02
C ILE A 32 14.38 15.87 7.36
N GLY A 33 13.97 15.28 8.48
CA GLY A 33 14.37 15.74 9.82
C GLY A 33 15.89 15.64 10.05
N VAL A 34 16.51 14.55 9.62
CA VAL A 34 17.96 14.35 9.71
C VAL A 34 18.71 15.36 8.83
N MET A 35 18.24 15.63 7.61
CA MET A 35 18.83 16.65 6.74
C MET A 35 18.65 18.08 7.27
N ALA A 36 17.58 18.35 8.02
CA ALA A 36 17.35 19.65 8.65
C ALA A 36 18.24 19.87 9.89
N LEU A 37 18.50 18.80 10.65
CA LEU A 37 19.32 18.85 11.86
C LEU A 37 20.83 18.82 11.57
N TYR A 38 21.26 18.04 10.59
CA TYR A 38 22.67 17.92 10.19
C TYR A 38 22.92 18.69 8.90
N GLN A 39 23.59 19.85 9.01
CA GLN A 39 23.89 20.69 7.84
C GLN A 39 25.05 20.15 6.98
N GLU A 40 26.02 19.45 7.57
CA GLU A 40 27.16 18.87 6.83
C GLU A 40 27.52 17.48 7.39
N GLY A 41 28.05 16.61 6.52
CA GLY A 41 28.58 15.30 6.89
C GLY A 41 27.97 14.10 6.12
N PRO A 42 28.58 12.91 6.28
CA PRO A 42 28.21 11.70 5.55
C PRO A 42 26.77 11.23 5.87
N LEU A 43 26.24 11.63 7.03
CA LEU A 43 24.88 11.31 7.46
C LEU A 43 23.82 12.05 6.62
N ARG A 44 24.09 13.32 6.26
CA ARG A 44 23.21 14.11 5.39
C ARG A 44 23.23 13.57 3.96
N GLU A 45 24.40 13.20 3.44
CA GLU A 45 24.50 12.58 2.10
C GLU A 45 23.75 11.25 2.03
N LYS A 46 23.88 10.41 3.06
CA LYS A 46 23.14 9.15 3.14
C LYS A 46 21.63 9.37 3.21
N ALA A 47 21.17 10.31 4.03
CA ALA A 47 19.75 10.69 4.11
C ALA A 47 19.24 11.26 2.78
N ARG A 48 20.04 12.09 2.09
CA ARG A 48 19.69 12.66 0.78
C ARG A 48 19.57 11.59 -0.29
N LYS A 49 20.51 10.63 -0.34
CA LYS A 49 20.48 9.50 -1.29
C LYS A 49 19.30 8.57 -1.00
N MET A 50 18.97 8.36 0.27
CA MET A 50 17.81 7.57 0.67
C MET A 50 16.49 8.28 0.33
N LEU A 51 16.45 9.62 0.47
CA LEU A 51 15.31 10.43 0.05
C LEU A 51 15.14 10.42 -1.47
N SER A 52 16.23 10.54 -2.24
CA SER A 52 16.16 10.50 -3.70
C SER A 52 15.67 9.15 -4.20
N LEU A 53 16.13 8.04 -3.62
CA LEU A 53 15.61 6.70 -3.91
C LEU A 53 14.09 6.59 -3.66
N ILE A 54 13.60 7.15 -2.54
CA ILE A 54 12.17 7.14 -2.21
C ILE A 54 11.34 8.03 -3.17
N GLU A 55 11.93 9.09 -3.73
CA GLU A 55 11.24 10.01 -4.66
C GLU A 55 11.29 9.55 -6.12
N GLU A 56 12.42 9.02 -6.57
CA GLU A 56 12.62 8.49 -7.93
C GLU A 56 11.89 7.16 -8.11
N GLU A 57 11.96 6.28 -7.12
CA GLU A 57 11.30 4.98 -7.11
C GLU A 57 10.47 4.83 -5.82
N PRO A 58 9.29 5.48 -5.74
CA PRO A 58 8.37 5.19 -4.65
C PRO A 58 8.12 3.67 -4.64
N PRO A 59 8.32 2.97 -3.51
CA PRO A 59 8.10 1.53 -3.45
C PRO A 59 6.63 1.24 -3.71
N ARG A 60 6.31 0.97 -4.97
CA ARG A 60 4.97 0.62 -5.43
C ARG A 60 4.90 -0.89 -5.39
N PHE A 61 4.13 -1.42 -4.44
CA PHE A 61 3.80 -2.84 -4.44
C PHE A 61 2.82 -3.08 -5.58
N ASN A 62 3.36 -3.38 -6.77
CA ASN A 62 2.57 -3.62 -7.98
C ASN A 62 2.41 -5.13 -8.16
N VAL A 63 1.21 -5.63 -7.91
CA VAL A 63 0.91 -7.05 -8.13
C VAL A 63 0.50 -7.21 -9.61
N TYR A 64 1.27 -8.01 -10.35
CA TYR A 64 1.09 -8.25 -11.79
C TYR A 64 1.10 -7.00 -12.67
N ASP A 65 1.79 -5.94 -12.26
CA ASP A 65 1.88 -4.65 -12.96
C ASP A 65 0.55 -3.90 -13.19
N MET A 66 -0.57 -4.49 -12.76
CA MET A 66 -1.94 -4.03 -13.01
C MET A 66 -2.64 -3.51 -11.74
N TRP A 67 -2.20 -3.94 -10.55
CA TRP A 67 -2.83 -3.58 -9.28
C TRP A 67 -1.80 -2.91 -8.36
N GLN A 68 -1.83 -1.57 -8.32
CA GLN A 68 -1.12 -0.79 -7.30
C GLN A 68 -1.79 -1.03 -5.96
N VAL A 69 -1.27 -1.94 -5.13
CA VAL A 69 -1.88 -2.36 -3.85
C VAL A 69 -1.89 -1.19 -2.85
N ASP A 70 -2.90 -0.34 -2.99
CA ASP A 70 -3.23 0.77 -2.12
C ASP A 70 -4.41 0.34 -1.22
N ALA A 71 -4.54 0.92 -0.02
CA ALA A 71 -5.64 0.60 0.90
C ALA A 71 -7.03 0.78 0.24
N SER A 72 -7.10 1.66 -0.76
CA SER A 72 -8.31 1.86 -1.58
C SER A 72 -8.73 0.63 -2.42
N ILE A 73 -7.80 -0.25 -2.80
CA ILE A 73 -8.13 -1.50 -3.51
C ILE A 73 -8.97 -2.40 -2.64
N PHE A 74 -8.64 -2.51 -1.36
CA PHE A 74 -9.37 -3.38 -0.46
C PHE A 74 -10.84 -2.97 -0.32
N VAL A 75 -11.08 -1.65 -0.20
CA VAL A 75 -12.44 -1.08 -0.17
C VAL A 75 -13.18 -1.32 -1.48
N LYS A 76 -12.52 -1.12 -2.63
CA LYS A 76 -13.09 -1.41 -3.95
C LYS A 76 -13.45 -2.89 -4.10
N LEU A 77 -12.60 -3.79 -3.60
CA LEU A 77 -12.79 -5.23 -3.71
C LEU A 77 -13.96 -5.70 -2.84
N ILE A 78 -14.09 -5.20 -1.60
CA ILE A 78 -15.29 -5.42 -0.77
C ILE A 78 -16.55 -4.88 -1.46
N SER A 79 -16.48 -3.67 -2.01
CA SER A 79 -17.62 -3.07 -2.72
C SER A 79 -18.07 -3.94 -3.89
N LEU A 80 -17.12 -4.45 -4.67
CA LEU A 80 -17.37 -5.27 -5.86
C LEU A 80 -17.99 -6.62 -5.47
N ILE A 81 -17.47 -7.27 -4.42
CA ILE A 81 -18.06 -8.51 -3.88
C ILE A 81 -19.47 -8.25 -3.37
N THR A 82 -19.68 -7.16 -2.63
CA THR A 82 -21.00 -6.81 -2.08
C THR A 82 -21.99 -6.57 -3.21
N SER A 83 -21.61 -5.82 -4.25
CA SER A 83 -22.43 -5.63 -5.44
C SER A 83 -22.75 -6.95 -6.13
N LEU A 84 -21.77 -7.83 -6.32
CA LEU A 84 -21.97 -9.15 -6.93
C LEU A 84 -22.95 -10.00 -6.13
N VAL A 85 -22.81 -10.05 -4.81
CA VAL A 85 -23.72 -10.79 -3.92
C VAL A 85 -25.14 -10.23 -4.02
N VAL A 86 -25.31 -8.91 -4.00
CA VAL A 86 -26.62 -8.26 -4.15
C VAL A 86 -27.24 -8.61 -5.50
N THR A 87 -26.47 -8.54 -6.60
CA THR A 87 -26.95 -8.91 -7.93
C THR A 87 -27.36 -10.37 -8.02
N LEU A 88 -26.57 -11.30 -7.45
CA LEU A 88 -26.92 -12.71 -7.40
C LEU A 88 -28.20 -12.94 -6.57
N LEU A 89 -28.36 -12.23 -5.45
CA LEU A 89 -29.58 -12.30 -4.64
C LEU A 89 -30.79 -11.78 -5.42
N GLN A 90 -30.63 -10.71 -6.18
CA GLN A 90 -31.68 -10.20 -7.07
C GLN A 90 -32.07 -11.24 -8.12
N PHE A 91 -31.12 -11.86 -8.81
CA PHE A 91 -31.44 -12.94 -9.78
C PHE A 91 -32.03 -14.21 -9.15
N ALA A 92 -31.81 -14.44 -7.85
CA ALA A 92 -32.31 -15.64 -7.17
C ALA A 92 -33.73 -15.47 -6.61
N PHE A 93 -34.12 -14.25 -6.21
CA PHE A 93 -35.39 -13.96 -5.54
C PHE A 93 -36.34 -13.07 -6.34
N LEU A 94 -35.89 -12.52 -7.47
CA LEU A 94 -36.66 -11.67 -8.38
C LEU A 94 -36.66 -12.31 -9.77
#